data_AF-A0A1G2V9P6-F1
#
_entry.id   AF-A0A1G2V9P6-F1
#
_cell.length_a   1.000
_cell.length_b   1.000
_cell.length_c   1.000
_cell.angle_alpha   90.00
_cell.angle_beta   90.00
_cell.angle_gamma   90.00
#
_symmetry.space_group_name_H-M   'P 1'
#
loop_
_entity.id
_entity.type
_entity.pdbx_description
1 polymer ?
#
loop_
_entity_poly.entity_id
_entity_poly.type
_entity_poly.pdbx_seq_one_letter_code
_entity_poly.pdbx_strand_id
1 'polypeptide(L)'
;MDPNASQALVKKRQLADTLRGEFEATLNDRVNRFFEVRPHEIIPNTHFAPVSTEASMLFRDGHFYGCIALTQATGEALARFMCQKNKFKPAKVFETNVDKLYKRGFINPALRSDLIGLWTGRDDYHHLNPNIEQDRQRLTQLAQEKIKLLQKIEREVFAFSVRNGALVPKCPQYWDMDDENQTQVYLRLD
;
A
#
# COMPACT_ATOMS: atom_id res chain seq x y z
N MET A 1 -17.77 -29.79 -36.19
CA MET A 1 -17.27 -29.08 -34.98
C MET A 1 -18.03 -29.63 -33.80
N ASP A 2 -17.34 -29.94 -32.70
CA ASP A 2 -17.99 -30.31 -31.44
C ASP A 2 -18.89 -29.15 -30.98
N PRO A 3 -20.22 -29.36 -30.82
CA PRO A 3 -21.15 -28.32 -30.36
C PRO A 3 -20.72 -27.66 -29.05
N ASN A 4 -20.04 -28.40 -28.17
CA ASN A 4 -19.53 -27.87 -26.90
C ASN A 4 -18.35 -26.90 -27.11
N ALA A 5 -17.50 -27.16 -28.11
CA ALA A 5 -16.39 -26.28 -28.46
C ALA A 5 -16.90 -24.96 -29.07
N SER A 6 -17.91 -25.02 -29.94
CA SER A 6 -18.54 -23.82 -30.51
C SER A 6 -19.24 -22.96 -29.45
N GLN A 7 -19.95 -23.57 -28.49
CA GLN A 7 -20.57 -22.84 -27.38
C GLN A 7 -19.53 -22.20 -26.45
N ALA A 8 -18.43 -22.89 -26.16
CA ALA A 8 -17.35 -22.35 -25.33
C ALA A 8 -16.69 -21.12 -25.98
N LEU A 9 -16.50 -21.14 -27.31
CA LEU A 9 -15.94 -20.01 -28.06
C LEU A 9 -16.86 -18.77 -28.01
N VAL A 10 -18.17 -18.96 -28.20
CA VAL A 10 -19.15 -17.87 -28.10
C VAL A 10 -19.15 -17.26 -26.70
N LYS A 11 -19.18 -18.09 -25.64
CA LYS A 11 -19.14 -17.62 -24.25
C LYS A 11 -17.86 -16.84 -23.94
N LYS A 12 -16.70 -17.33 -24.41
CA LYS A 12 -15.41 -16.63 -24.24
C LYS A 12 -15.42 -15.26 -24.90
N ARG A 13 -15.99 -15.15 -26.11
CA ARG A 13 -16.08 -13.87 -26.81
C ARG A 13 -16.99 -12.89 -26.09
N GLN A 14 -18.19 -13.34 -25.69
CA GLN A 14 -19.13 -12.53 -24.94
C GLN A 14 -18.52 -12.01 -23.64
N LEU A 15 -17.84 -12.87 -22.87
CA LEU A 15 -17.14 -12.47 -21.66
C LEU A 15 -16.05 -11.44 -21.94
N ALA A 16 -15.25 -11.62 -22.99
CA ALA A 16 -14.20 -10.67 -23.35
C ALA A 16 -14.77 -9.29 -23.74
N ASP A 17 -15.89 -9.26 -24.46
CA ASP A 17 -16.58 -8.01 -24.82
C ASP A 17 -17.17 -7.33 -23.58
N THR A 18 -17.76 -8.09 -22.64
CA THR A 18 -18.23 -7.56 -21.35
C THR A 18 -17.08 -6.95 -20.53
N LEU A 19 -16.00 -7.70 -20.32
CA LEU A 19 -14.84 -7.22 -19.55
C LEU A 19 -14.19 -5.99 -20.19
N ARG A 20 -14.16 -5.92 -21.52
CA ARG A 20 -13.68 -4.73 -22.24
C ARG A 20 -14.58 -3.53 -21.98
N GLY A 21 -15.90 -3.70 -22.08
CA GLY A 21 -16.86 -2.64 -21.81
C GLY A 21 -16.73 -2.11 -20.38
N GLU A 22 -16.58 -2.98 -19.38
CA GLU A 22 -16.34 -2.60 -17.98
C GLU A 22 -15.03 -1.82 -17.80
N PHE A 23 -13.96 -2.25 -18.47
CA PHE A 23 -12.68 -1.53 -18.45
C PHE A 23 -12.80 -0.13 -19.06
N GLU A 24 -13.34 -0.04 -20.28
CA GLU A 24 -13.50 1.22 -21.01
C GLU A 24 -14.39 2.21 -20.23
N ALA A 25 -15.48 1.72 -19.63
CA ALA A 25 -16.38 2.52 -18.81
C ALA A 25 -15.72 3.09 -17.54
N THR A 26 -14.67 2.44 -17.02
CA THR A 26 -13.98 2.86 -15.79
C THR A 26 -12.61 3.51 -16.05
N LEU A 27 -12.17 3.62 -17.30
CA LEU A 27 -10.84 4.07 -17.66
C LEU A 27 -10.53 5.48 -17.12
N ASN A 28 -11.44 6.44 -17.33
CA ASN A 28 -11.24 7.81 -16.86
C ASN A 28 -11.11 7.87 -15.33
N ASP A 29 -11.92 7.12 -14.60
CA ASP A 29 -11.83 7.07 -13.14
C ASP A 29 -10.51 6.46 -12.66
N ARG A 30 -9.99 5.44 -13.37
CA ARG A 30 -8.68 4.84 -13.08
C ARG A 30 -7.56 5.85 -13.30
N VAL A 31 -7.60 6.60 -14.40
CA VAL A 31 -6.64 7.67 -14.70
C VAL A 31 -6.70 8.76 -13.63
N ASN A 32 -7.90 9.21 -13.23
CA ASN A 32 -8.05 10.21 -12.18
C ASN A 32 -7.46 9.72 -10.85
N ARG A 33 -7.80 8.50 -10.41
CA ARG A 33 -7.26 7.91 -9.18
C ARG A 33 -5.74 7.76 -9.21
N PHE A 34 -5.15 7.48 -10.37
CA PHE A 34 -3.70 7.43 -10.53
C PHE A 34 -3.03 8.78 -10.22
N PHE A 35 -3.60 9.89 -10.69
CA PHE A 35 -3.05 11.23 -10.40
C PHE A 35 -3.36 11.70 -8.97
N GLU A 36 -4.45 11.25 -8.37
CA GLU A 36 -4.80 11.59 -6.98
C GLU A 36 -3.86 10.96 -5.94
N VAL A 37 -3.30 9.79 -6.25
CA VAL A 37 -2.59 8.92 -5.31
C VAL A 37 -1.33 8.38 -5.98
N ARG A 38 -0.24 9.16 -5.91
CA ARG A 38 1.07 8.74 -6.46
C ARG A 38 1.94 8.06 -5.41
N PRO A 39 2.33 6.79 -5.62
CA PRO A 39 3.19 6.08 -4.68
C PRO A 39 4.54 6.78 -4.52
N HIS A 40 5.23 6.49 -3.40
CA HIS A 40 6.63 6.86 -3.27
C HIS A 40 7.46 6.00 -4.23
N GLU A 41 8.14 6.64 -5.17
CA GLU A 41 8.68 6.01 -6.40
C GLU A 41 9.75 4.96 -6.11
N ILE A 42 10.61 5.23 -5.13
CA ILE A 42 11.72 4.35 -4.74
C ILE A 42 11.62 4.08 -3.24
N ILE A 43 11.51 2.81 -2.89
CA ILE A 43 11.55 2.34 -1.51
C ILE A 43 12.57 1.21 -1.36
N PRO A 44 12.99 0.87 -0.12
CA PRO A 44 13.84 -0.30 0.09
C PRO A 44 13.13 -1.59 -0.36
N ASN A 45 13.89 -2.56 -0.88
CA ASN A 45 13.37 -3.85 -1.33
C ASN A 45 13.01 -4.78 -0.15
N THR A 46 11.97 -4.39 0.58
CA THR A 46 11.43 -5.14 1.71
C THR A 46 10.37 -6.14 1.25
N HIS A 47 10.08 -7.14 2.09
CA HIS A 47 9.04 -8.14 1.80
C HIS A 47 7.63 -7.56 1.61
N PHE A 48 7.35 -6.35 2.12
CA PHE A 48 6.07 -5.67 1.94
C PHE A 48 6.09 -4.62 0.82
N ALA A 49 7.24 -4.37 0.15
CA ALA A 49 7.32 -3.42 -0.95
C ALA A 49 6.37 -3.78 -2.14
N PRO A 50 6.29 -5.05 -2.58
CA PRO A 50 5.31 -5.45 -3.60
C PRO A 50 3.87 -5.28 -3.11
N VAL A 51 3.58 -5.62 -1.86
CA VAL A 51 2.24 -5.55 -1.27
C VAL A 51 1.73 -4.11 -1.19
N SER A 52 2.61 -3.18 -0.82
CA SER A 52 2.29 -1.75 -0.81
C SER A 52 2.00 -1.20 -2.21
N THR A 53 2.72 -1.71 -3.21
CA THR A 53 2.48 -1.38 -4.63
C THR A 53 1.13 -1.92 -5.08
N GLU A 54 0.82 -3.17 -4.72
CA GLU A 54 -0.49 -3.79 -5.01
C GLU A 54 -1.65 -3.00 -4.38
N ALA A 55 -1.48 -2.47 -3.16
CA ALA A 55 -2.48 -1.62 -2.53
C ALA A 55 -2.79 -0.36 -3.38
N SER A 56 -1.77 0.26 -3.98
CA SER A 56 -1.93 1.41 -4.89
C SER A 56 -2.67 1.00 -6.17
N MET A 57 -2.36 -0.17 -6.74
CA MET A 57 -3.05 -0.72 -7.91
C MET A 57 -4.53 -1.02 -7.61
N LEU A 58 -4.83 -1.60 -6.44
CA LEU A 58 -6.21 -1.85 -6.02
C LEU A 58 -7.02 -0.55 -5.91
N PHE A 59 -6.45 0.52 -5.36
CA PHE A 59 -7.11 1.83 -5.35
C PHE A 59 -7.38 2.33 -6.77
N ARG A 60 -6.34 2.38 -7.61
CA ARG A 60 -6.43 2.80 -9.01
C ARG A 60 -7.55 2.05 -9.74
N ASP A 61 -7.60 0.73 -9.54
CA ASP A 61 -8.48 -0.17 -10.27
C ASP A 61 -9.89 -0.28 -9.67
N GLY A 62 -10.17 0.41 -8.54
CA GLY A 62 -11.49 0.51 -7.93
C GLY A 62 -11.85 -0.64 -6.98
N HIS A 63 -10.84 -1.35 -6.47
CA HIS A 63 -10.96 -2.47 -5.52
C HIS A 63 -10.75 -1.98 -4.08
N PHE A 64 -11.69 -1.17 -3.59
CA PHE A 64 -11.50 -0.37 -2.38
C PHE A 64 -11.38 -1.16 -1.08
N TYR A 65 -12.17 -2.23 -0.86
CA TYR A 65 -12.02 -3.07 0.34
C TYR A 65 -10.63 -3.70 0.41
N GLY A 66 -10.14 -4.22 -0.72
CA GLY A 66 -8.80 -4.79 -0.83
C GLY A 66 -7.73 -3.74 -0.57
N CYS A 67 -7.86 -2.54 -1.15
CA CYS A 67 -6.96 -1.42 -0.87
C CYS A 67 -6.92 -1.09 0.64
N ILE A 68 -8.06 -0.96 1.30
CA ILE A 68 -8.12 -0.64 2.74
C ILE A 68 -7.43 -1.73 3.56
N ALA A 69 -7.75 -3.01 3.31
CA ALA A 69 -7.14 -4.11 4.04
C ALA A 69 -5.62 -4.22 3.81
N LEU A 70 -5.16 -4.12 2.56
CA LEU A 70 -3.73 -4.21 2.24
C LEU A 70 -2.94 -3.02 2.76
N THR A 71 -3.51 -1.80 2.74
CA THR A 71 -2.83 -0.63 3.32
C THR A 71 -2.64 -0.78 4.83
N GLN A 72 -3.65 -1.28 5.55
CA GLN A 72 -3.57 -1.57 6.98
C GLN A 72 -2.53 -2.67 7.28
N ALA A 73 -2.56 -3.78 6.54
CA ALA A 73 -1.59 -4.86 6.69
C ALA A 73 -0.16 -4.40 6.40
N THR A 74 0.03 -3.55 5.39
CA THR A 74 1.33 -2.93 5.08
C THR A 74 1.79 -2.02 6.21
N GLY A 75 0.90 -1.21 6.79
CA GLY A 75 1.19 -0.39 7.97
C GLY A 75 1.66 -1.23 9.16
N GLU A 76 1.01 -2.37 9.43
CA GLU A 76 1.44 -3.30 10.47
C GLU A 76 2.84 -3.89 10.19
N ALA A 77 3.08 -4.35 8.96
CA ALA A 77 4.38 -4.87 8.54
C ALA A 77 5.48 -3.82 8.69
N LEU A 78 5.20 -2.57 8.29
CA LEU A 78 6.13 -1.45 8.39
C LEU A 78 6.47 -1.10 9.84
N ALA A 79 5.49 -1.04 10.74
CA ALA A 79 5.74 -0.77 12.16
C ALA A 79 6.61 -1.87 12.80
N ARG A 80 6.36 -3.14 12.46
CA ARG A 80 7.17 -4.28 12.92
C ARG A 80 8.59 -4.22 12.34
N PHE A 81 8.71 -3.91 11.06
CA PHE A 81 9.99 -3.71 10.38
C PHE A 81 10.81 -2.61 11.05
N MET A 82 10.22 -1.44 11.31
CA MET A 82 10.90 -0.35 12.01
C MET A 82 11.37 -0.78 13.41
N CYS A 83 10.56 -1.54 14.16
CA CYS A 83 11.01 -2.11 15.44
C CYS A 83 12.24 -3.02 15.25
N GLN A 84 12.21 -3.93 14.27
CA GLN A 84 13.31 -4.85 14.00
C GLN A 84 14.59 -4.12 13.59
N LYS A 85 14.51 -3.13 12.69
CA LYS A 85 15.66 -2.32 12.27
C LYS A 85 16.28 -1.51 13.41
N ASN A 86 15.47 -1.14 14.40
CA ASN A 86 15.95 -0.52 15.63
C ASN A 86 16.29 -1.54 16.74
N LYS A 87 16.48 -2.83 16.39
CA LYS A 87 16.87 -3.92 17.31
C LYS A 87 15.88 -4.18 18.45
N PHE A 88 14.59 -3.94 18.20
CA PHE A 88 13.51 -4.26 19.14
C PHE A 88 12.75 -5.50 18.69
N LYS A 89 12.38 -6.34 19.66
CA LYS A 89 11.40 -7.39 19.41
C LYS A 89 10.03 -6.74 19.16
N PRO A 90 9.41 -6.95 17.98
CA PRO A 90 8.07 -6.45 17.71
C PRO A 90 7.04 -7.18 18.57
N ALA A 91 6.10 -6.43 19.12
CA ALA A 91 4.91 -6.94 19.79
C ALA A 91 3.90 -7.48 18.75
N LYS A 92 2.97 -8.32 19.22
CA LYS A 92 1.82 -8.77 18.42
C LYS A 92 0.82 -7.64 18.16
N VAL A 93 0.65 -6.75 19.14
CA VAL A 93 -0.27 -5.60 19.07
C VAL A 93 0.39 -4.44 18.33
N PHE A 94 -0.29 -3.90 17.32
CA PHE A 94 0.23 -2.84 16.45
C PHE A 94 0.57 -1.57 17.22
N GLU A 95 -0.36 -1.08 18.04
CA GLU A 95 -0.25 0.16 18.80
C GLU A 95 0.92 0.09 19.80
N THR A 96 1.19 -1.10 20.35
CA THR A 96 2.35 -1.31 21.22
C THR A 96 3.67 -1.08 20.48
N ASN A 97 3.76 -1.44 19.19
CA ASN A 97 4.94 -1.16 18.37
C ASN A 97 5.06 0.34 18.07
N VAL A 98 3.97 0.98 17.66
CA VAL A 98 3.93 2.42 17.36
C VAL A 98 4.32 3.24 18.59
N ASP A 99 3.73 2.94 19.75
CA ASP A 99 4.05 3.64 21.01
C ASP A 99 5.50 3.42 21.44
N LYS A 100 6.06 2.22 21.22
CA LYS A 100 7.46 1.94 21.53
C LYS A 100 8.40 2.77 20.63
N LEU A 101 8.12 2.84 19.34
CA LEU A 101 8.89 3.66 18.39
C LEU A 101 8.85 5.13 18.79
N TYR A 102 7.67 5.63 19.17
CA TYR A 102 7.48 7.03 19.58
C TYR A 102 8.17 7.35 20.90
N LYS A 103 7.92 6.59 21.97
CA LYS A 103 8.48 6.84 23.30
C LYS A 103 10.01 6.78 23.32
N ARG A 104 10.61 6.08 22.36
CA ARG A 104 12.07 5.97 22.19
C ARG A 104 12.64 6.95 21.16
N GLY A 105 11.82 7.82 20.56
CA GLY A 105 12.25 8.90 19.67
C GLY A 105 12.58 8.48 18.23
N PHE A 106 12.17 7.29 17.79
CA PHE A 106 12.40 6.86 16.40
C PHE A 106 11.38 7.41 15.40
N ILE A 107 10.22 7.80 15.90
CA ILE A 107 9.18 8.48 15.11
C ILE A 107 8.70 9.71 15.88
N ASN A 108 8.32 10.75 15.14
CA ASN A 108 7.78 11.98 15.71
C ASN A 108 6.25 11.83 15.99
N PRO A 109 5.62 12.80 16.68
CA PRO A 109 4.18 12.75 16.95
C PRO A 109 3.29 12.67 15.70
N ALA A 110 3.69 13.29 14.59
CA ALA A 110 2.92 13.29 13.34
C ALA A 110 2.90 11.89 12.72
N LEU A 111 4.05 11.25 12.57
CA LEU A 111 4.17 9.90 12.05
C LEU A 111 3.46 8.86 12.94
N ARG A 112 3.51 9.05 14.27
CA ARG A 112 2.70 8.25 15.21
C ARG A 112 1.21 8.40 14.89
N SER A 113 0.73 9.63 14.73
CA SER A 113 -0.68 9.90 14.41
C SER A 113 -1.09 9.28 13.07
N ASP A 114 -0.24 9.40 12.05
CA ASP A 114 -0.51 8.84 10.72
C ASP A 114 -0.60 7.30 10.76
N LEU A 115 0.32 6.63 11.48
CA LEU A 115 0.29 5.17 11.67
C LEU A 115 -0.99 4.70 12.38
N ILE A 116 -1.42 5.40 13.43
CA ILE A 116 -2.68 5.09 14.14
C ILE A 116 -3.88 5.36 13.23
N GLY A 117 -3.88 6.47 12.49
CA GLY A 117 -4.95 6.81 11.54
C GLY A 117 -5.08 5.77 10.42
N LEU A 118 -3.94 5.28 9.89
CA LEU A 118 -3.91 4.21 8.90
C LEU A 118 -4.57 2.94 9.45
N TRP A 119 -4.23 2.55 10.68
CA TRP A 119 -4.71 1.31 11.30
C TRP A 119 -6.14 1.39 11.88
N THR A 120 -6.68 2.60 12.08
CA THR A 120 -8.04 2.78 12.63
C THR A 120 -9.08 2.04 11.79
N GLY A 121 -9.99 1.30 12.45
CA GLY A 121 -11.05 0.50 11.81
C GLY A 121 -10.55 -0.81 11.18
N ARG A 122 -9.33 -1.27 11.50
CA ARG A 122 -8.74 -2.47 10.91
C ARG A 122 -9.58 -3.74 11.07
N ASP A 123 -10.18 -3.94 12.23
CA ASP A 123 -10.98 -5.15 12.46
C ASP A 123 -12.24 -5.20 11.59
N ASP A 124 -12.80 -4.05 11.21
CA ASP A 124 -13.98 -4.05 10.33
C ASP A 124 -13.64 -4.61 8.95
N TYR A 125 -12.53 -4.16 8.35
CA TYR A 125 -12.13 -4.59 7.01
C TYR A 125 -11.38 -5.92 7.00
N HIS A 126 -10.70 -6.28 8.09
CA HIS A 126 -9.97 -7.54 8.19
C HIS A 126 -10.84 -8.71 8.66
N HIS A 127 -11.83 -8.48 9.53
CA HIS A 127 -12.78 -9.52 9.97
C HIS A 127 -14.14 -9.42 9.26
N LEU A 128 -14.32 -8.44 8.37
CA LEU A 128 -15.57 -8.18 7.64
C LEU A 128 -16.74 -8.03 8.60
N ASN A 129 -16.57 -7.18 9.62
CA ASN A 129 -17.64 -6.91 10.56
C ASN A 129 -18.88 -6.38 9.82
N PRO A 130 -20.11 -6.63 10.31
CA PRO A 130 -21.35 -6.22 9.62
C PRO A 130 -21.46 -4.73 9.30
N ASN A 131 -20.65 -3.89 9.94
CA ASN A 131 -20.68 -2.43 9.84
C ASN A 131 -19.70 -1.86 8.81
N ILE A 132 -19.05 -2.69 7.98
CA ILE A 132 -18.20 -2.18 6.89
C ILE A 132 -19.01 -1.25 5.98
N GLU A 133 -18.37 -0.18 5.51
CA GLU A 133 -19.01 0.78 4.61
C GLU A 133 -19.38 0.10 3.29
N GLN A 134 -20.63 0.24 2.86
CA GLN A 134 -21.16 -0.36 1.63
C GLN A 134 -21.48 0.69 0.56
N ASP A 135 -21.60 1.96 0.96
CA ASP A 135 -21.73 3.06 0.02
C ASP A 135 -20.42 3.24 -0.76
N ARG A 136 -20.52 3.17 -2.08
CA ARG A 136 -19.33 3.16 -2.95
C ARG A 136 -18.56 4.48 -2.90
N GLN A 137 -19.24 5.62 -2.75
CA GLN A 137 -18.57 6.93 -2.70
C GLN A 137 -17.78 7.07 -1.40
N ARG A 138 -18.39 6.74 -0.26
CA ARG A 138 -17.72 6.74 1.04
C ARG A 138 -16.59 5.72 1.10
N LEU A 139 -16.78 4.53 0.53
CA LEU A 139 -15.73 3.53 0.45
C LEU A 139 -14.55 3.99 -0.42
N THR A 140 -14.83 4.70 -1.52
CA THR A 140 -13.79 5.32 -2.36
C THR A 140 -12.99 6.34 -1.55
N GLN A 141 -13.68 7.23 -0.84
CA GLN A 141 -13.04 8.25 0.00
C GLN A 141 -12.17 7.60 1.09
N LEU A 142 -12.70 6.61 1.80
CA LEU A 142 -11.95 5.90 2.83
C LEU A 142 -10.71 5.22 2.25
N ALA A 143 -10.83 4.51 1.13
CA ALA A 143 -9.68 3.90 0.48
C ALA A 143 -8.63 4.94 0.08
N GLN A 144 -9.08 6.09 -0.44
CA GLN A 144 -8.21 7.21 -0.80
C GLN A 144 -7.47 7.77 0.42
N GLU A 145 -8.16 7.95 1.55
CA GLU A 145 -7.56 8.41 2.81
C GLU A 145 -6.49 7.42 3.31
N LYS A 146 -6.79 6.12 3.30
CA LYS A 146 -5.87 5.07 3.76
C LYS A 146 -4.62 4.98 2.89
N ILE A 147 -4.77 4.98 1.56
CA ILE A 147 -3.61 4.90 0.66
C ILE A 147 -2.75 6.17 0.72
N LYS A 148 -3.36 7.36 0.84
CA LYS A 148 -2.62 8.62 1.04
C LYS A 148 -1.83 8.61 2.36
N LEU A 149 -2.42 8.08 3.44
CA LEU A 149 -1.72 7.90 4.71
C LEU A 149 -0.53 6.95 4.56
N LEU A 150 -0.72 5.78 3.93
CA LEU A 150 0.38 4.85 3.70
C LEU A 150 1.53 5.51 2.92
N GLN A 151 1.22 6.21 1.83
CA GLN A 151 2.22 6.90 1.02
C GLN A 151 2.94 8.00 1.79
N LYS A 152 2.22 8.77 2.62
CA LYS A 152 2.82 9.78 3.50
C LYS A 152 3.80 9.15 4.49
N ILE A 153 3.41 8.05 5.12
CA ILE A 153 4.24 7.29 6.06
C ILE A 153 5.49 6.75 5.35
N GLU A 154 5.34 6.13 4.18
CA GLU A 154 6.47 5.63 3.39
C GLU A 154 7.42 6.75 2.97
N ARG A 155 6.91 7.89 2.52
CA ARG A 155 7.73 9.06 2.16
C ARG A 155 8.54 9.59 3.33
N GLU A 156 8.01 9.50 4.55
CA GLU A 156 8.71 9.94 5.74
C GLU A 156 9.76 8.91 6.19
N VAL A 157 9.38 7.64 6.29
CA VAL A 157 10.25 6.54 6.75
C VAL A 157 11.37 6.26 5.75
N PHE A 158 11.04 6.27 4.46
CA PHE A 158 11.93 6.05 3.33
C PHE A 158 12.24 7.35 2.60
N ALA A 159 12.32 8.47 3.33
CA ALA A 159 12.80 9.71 2.75
C ALA A 159 14.23 9.52 2.22
N PHE A 160 14.50 10.01 1.02
CA PHE A 160 15.83 10.05 0.42
C PHE A 160 16.03 11.35 -0.37
N SER A 161 17.27 11.62 -0.72
CA SER A 161 17.65 12.66 -1.68
C SER A 161 18.54 12.07 -2.77
N VAL A 162 18.68 12.73 -3.91
CA VAL A 162 19.60 12.31 -4.97
C VAL A 162 20.77 13.29 -5.01
N ARG A 163 21.99 12.78 -4.90
CA ARG A 163 23.23 13.57 -4.97
C ARG A 163 24.21 12.91 -5.91
N ASN A 164 24.60 13.61 -6.98
CA ASN A 164 25.51 13.08 -8.02
C ASN A 164 25.06 11.73 -8.60
N GLY A 165 23.75 11.54 -8.80
CA GLY A 165 23.18 10.28 -9.30
C GLY A 165 23.03 9.17 -8.26
N ALA A 166 23.54 9.36 -7.03
CA ALA A 166 23.39 8.39 -5.94
C ALA A 166 22.16 8.71 -5.07
N LEU A 167 21.44 7.68 -4.66
CA LEU A 167 20.38 7.76 -3.65
C LEU A 167 21.00 7.88 -2.26
N VAL A 168 20.61 8.91 -1.51
CA VAL A 168 21.08 9.19 -0.15
C VAL A 168 19.89 9.11 0.80
N PRO A 169 19.73 8.01 1.55
CA PRO A 169 18.65 7.87 2.53
C PRO A 169 18.75 8.89 3.66
N LYS A 170 17.62 9.47 4.06
CA LYS A 170 17.53 10.29 5.28
C LYS A 170 17.57 9.43 6.55
N CYS A 171 17.06 8.20 6.46
CA CYS A 171 17.03 7.21 7.54
C CYS A 171 17.72 5.91 7.10
N PRO A 172 19.07 5.87 6.99
CA PRO A 172 19.80 4.74 6.40
C PRO A 172 19.51 3.38 7.04
N GLN A 173 19.16 3.35 8.33
CA GLN A 173 18.84 2.12 9.06
C GLN A 173 17.63 1.35 8.50
N TYR A 174 16.78 2.01 7.70
CA TYR A 174 15.63 1.40 7.06
C TYR A 174 15.90 0.95 5.62
N TRP A 175 17.11 1.14 5.10
CA TRP A 175 17.48 0.85 3.72
C TRP A 175 18.37 -0.37 3.56
N ASP A 176 18.74 -1.12 4.60
CA ASP A 176 19.59 -2.32 4.48
C ASP A 176 20.85 -2.09 3.64
N MET A 177 21.58 -1.04 4.01
CA MET A 177 22.87 -0.70 3.39
C MET A 177 23.91 -1.79 3.71
N ASP A 178 24.65 -2.23 2.70
CA ASP A 178 25.80 -3.12 2.87
C ASP A 178 27.09 -2.34 3.23
N ASP A 179 28.19 -3.08 3.40
CA ASP A 179 29.50 -2.52 3.74
C ASP A 179 30.08 -1.61 2.63
N GLU A 180 29.55 -1.69 1.41
CA GLU A 180 29.91 -0.84 0.27
C GLU A 180 28.97 0.39 0.11
N ASN A 181 28.08 0.63 1.08
CA ASN A 181 27.02 1.64 1.01
C ASN A 181 26.08 1.47 -0.20
N GLN A 182 25.79 0.23 -0.57
CA GLN A 182 24.79 -0.11 -1.58
C GLN A 182 23.53 -0.69 -0.92
N THR A 183 22.40 -0.59 -1.61
CA THR A 183 21.13 -1.17 -1.17
C THR A 183 20.30 -1.65 -2.36
N GLN A 184 19.54 -2.72 -2.14
CA GLN A 184 18.51 -3.16 -3.07
C GLN A 184 17.25 -2.30 -2.90
N VAL A 185 16.79 -1.72 -4.01
CA VAL A 185 15.59 -0.90 -4.04
C VAL A 185 14.47 -1.59 -4.78
N TYR A 186 13.24 -1.25 -4.44
CA TYR A 186 12.05 -1.60 -5.20
C TYR A 186 11.57 -0.36 -5.95
N LEU A 187 11.60 -0.44 -7.28
CA LEU A 187 11.16 0.65 -8.16
C LEU A 187 9.69 0.50 -8.48
N ARG A 188 8.92 1.56 -8.26
CA ARG A 188 7.52 1.66 -8.65
C ARG A 188 7.43 2.50 -9.92
N LEU A 189 7.56 1.83 -11.06
CA LEU A 189 7.47 2.42 -12.38
C LEU A 189 6.01 2.44 -12.80
N ASP A 190 5.26 3.45 -12.34
CA ASP A 190 3.92 3.75 -12.84
C ASP A 190 3.83 5.21 -13.31
#